data_AF-A0A453MIF0-F1
#
_entry.id   AF-A0A453MIF0-F1
#
_cell.length_a   1.000
_cell.length_b   1.000
_cell.length_c   1.000
_cell.angle_alpha   90.00
_cell.angle_beta   90.00
_cell.angle_gamma   90.00
#
_symmetry.space_group_name_H-M   'P 1'
#
loop_
_entity.id
_entity.type
_entity.pdbx_description
1 polymer ?
#
loop_
_entity_poly.entity_id
_entity_poly.type
_entity_poly.pdbx_seq_one_letter_code
_entity_poly.pdbx_strand_id
1 'polypeptide(L)' 'MHVNLVACSVQVRRDGARRGGRERGGVQPYKACAKPAKGAKVYKSGADRVTLNRGTNYFICSIPGHCQSGMKIAVTAA' A
#
# COMPACT_ATOMS: atom_id res chain seq x y z
N MET A 1 4.46 -8.12 -13.53
CA MET A 1 5.35 -7.06 -13.02
C MET A 1 5.59 -7.29 -11.53
N HIS A 2 6.83 -7.20 -11.05
CA HIS A 2 7.16 -7.40 -9.64
C HIS A 2 7.88 -6.18 -9.07
N VAL A 3 7.71 -5.96 -7.78
CA VAL A 3 8.45 -4.94 -7.02
C VAL A 3 9.09 -5.60 -5.81
N ASN A 4 10.30 -5.15 -5.46
CA ASN A 4 10.95 -5.55 -4.22
C ASN A 4 10.60 -4.53 -3.13
N LEU A 5 10.05 -5.03 -2.03
CA LEU A 5 9.65 -4.22 -0.90
C LEU A 5 10.61 -4.39 0.28
N VAL A 6 10.85 -3.27 0.97
CA VAL A 6 11.67 -3.21 2.17
C VAL A 6 10.91 -3.73 3.39
N ALA A 7 11.66 -4.17 4.41
CA ALA A 7 11.16 -4.71 5.67
C ALA A 7 10.47 -3.59 6.44
N CYS A 8 9.15 -3.47 6.26
CA CYS A 8 8.22 -2.51 6.88
C CYS A 8 7.02 -2.24 5.95
N SER A 9 7.19 -2.52 4.65
CA SER A 9 6.21 -2.15 3.65
C SER A 9 4.88 -2.85 3.90
N VAL A 10 3.79 -2.13 3.72
CA VAL A 10 2.42 -2.60 3.92
C VAL A 10 1.64 -2.29 2.66
N GLN A 11 1.03 -3.30 2.06
CA GLN A 11 0.14 -3.09 0.94
C GLN A 11 -1.14 -2.43 1.44
N VAL A 12 -1.35 -1.19 1.00
CA VAL A 12 -2.59 -0.45 1.19
C VAL A 12 -3.61 -1.08 0.25
N ARG A 13 -4.47 -1.94 0.80
CA ARG A 13 -5.56 -2.55 0.07
C ARG A 13 -6.44 -1.41 -0.47
N ARG A 14 -6.96 -1.57 -1.69
CA ARG A 14 -8.18 -0.87 -2.09
C ARG A 14 -9.25 -1.33 -1.10
N ASP A 15 -9.66 -0.47 -0.16
CA ASP A 15 -10.82 -0.75 0.68
C ASP A 15 -12.04 -0.97 -0.22
N GLY A 16 -12.30 -2.24 -0.51
CA GLY A 16 -13.41 -2.72 -1.30
C GLY A 16 -14.48 -3.27 -0.37
N ALA A 17 -15.09 -2.41 0.44
CA ALA A 17 -16.37 -2.69 1.08
C ALA A 17 -17.38 -1.62 0.60
N ARG A 18 -18.22 -2.01 -0.35
CA ARG A 18 -19.22 -1.16 -1.01
C ARG A 18 -20.26 -0.61 -0.03
N ARG A 19 -20.62 0.68 -0.17
CA ARG A 19 -22.00 1.21 -0.24
C ARG A 19 -21.95 2.70 -0.62
N GLY A 20 -22.36 3.03 -1.85
CA GLY A 20 -22.69 4.39 -2.26
C GLY A 20 -21.53 5.34 -2.59
N GLY A 21 -21.31 5.60 -3.89
CA GLY A 21 -20.81 6.88 -4.41
C GLY A 21 -19.41 7.38 -4.03
N ARG A 22 -18.52 7.40 -5.04
CA ARG A 22 -17.25 8.16 -5.17
C ARG A 22 -15.97 7.44 -4.73
N GLU A 23 -15.38 6.76 -5.71
CA GLU A 23 -14.09 6.04 -5.68
C GLU A 23 -12.87 6.93 -5.41
N ARG A 24 -12.64 7.30 -4.14
CA ARG A 24 -11.38 7.94 -3.68
C ARG A 24 -10.78 7.27 -2.44
N GLY A 25 -11.10 5.99 -2.19
CA GLY A 25 -10.79 5.31 -0.93
C GLY A 25 -9.36 4.76 -0.79
N GLY A 26 -8.67 4.40 -1.88
CA GLY A 26 -7.33 3.77 -1.79
C GLY A 26 -6.15 4.75 -1.64
N VAL A 27 -6.30 5.98 -2.15
CA VAL A 27 -5.23 7.00 -2.12
C VAL A 27 -5.15 7.70 -0.76
N GLN A 28 -6.28 7.81 -0.03
CA GLN A 28 -6.31 8.46 1.27
C GLN A 28 -5.42 7.78 2.32
N PRO A 29 -5.50 6.46 2.57
CA PRO A 29 -4.59 5.79 3.50
C PRO A 29 -3.13 5.87 3.04
N TYR A 30 -2.87 5.85 1.74
CA TYR A 30 -1.54 6.07 1.18
C TYR A 30 -0.99 7.50 1.44
N LYS A 31 -1.83 8.53 1.26
CA LYS A 31 -1.45 9.94 1.51
C LYS A 31 -1.37 10.28 2.99
N ALA A 32 -2.31 9.76 3.77
CA ALA A 32 -2.40 9.94 5.22
C ALA A 32 -1.39 9.07 5.98
N CYS A 33 -0.62 8.22 5.29
CA CYS A 33 0.26 7.24 5.92
C CYS A 33 -0.47 6.37 6.96
N ALA A 34 -1.76 6.12 6.72
CA ALA A 34 -2.59 5.34 7.60
C ALA A 34 -2.45 3.86 7.24
N LYS A 35 -1.94 3.08 8.19
CA LYS A 35 -1.92 1.62 8.07
C LYS A 35 -3.36 1.12 7.96
N PRO A 36 -3.72 0.30 6.94
CA PRO A 36 -5.09 -0.21 6.84
C PRO A 36 -5.38 -1.12 8.04
N ALA A 37 -6.56 -0.96 8.63
CA ALA A 37 -6.90 -1.56 9.92
C ALA A 37 -7.10 -3.08 9.88
N LYS A 38 -7.33 -3.69 8.70
CA LYS A 38 -7.55 -5.14 8.59
C LYS A 38 -7.12 -5.71 7.22
N GLY A 39 -6.41 -6.84 7.24
CA GLY A 39 -6.05 -7.60 6.03
C GLY A 39 -4.97 -7.00 5.13
N ALA A 40 -4.30 -5.94 5.59
CA ALA A 40 -3.15 -5.38 4.89
C ALA A 40 -1.95 -6.34 4.99
N LYS A 41 -1.34 -6.67 3.85
CA LYS A 41 -0.18 -7.55 3.83
C LYS A 41 1.05 -6.74 4.24
N VAL A 42 1.67 -7.15 5.34
CA VAL A 42 2.90 -6.54 5.87
C VAL A 42 4.09 -7.38 5.42
N TYR A 43 5.06 -6.71 4.82
CA TYR A 43 6.31 -7.24 4.31
C TYR A 43 7.43 -6.87 5.28
N LYS A 44 8.21 -7.86 5.70
CA LYS A 44 9.18 -7.74 6.80
C LYS A 44 10.57 -8.29 6.45
N SER A 45 10.76 -8.93 5.29
CA SER A 45 12.03 -9.58 4.95
C SER A 45 13.04 -8.62 4.33
N GLY A 46 12.59 -7.52 3.72
CA GLY A 46 13.49 -6.56 3.08
C GLY A 46 13.85 -6.87 1.63
N ALA A 47 13.52 -8.08 1.18
CA ALA A 47 13.61 -8.52 -0.21
C ALA A 47 12.30 -9.16 -0.65
N ASP A 48 11.18 -8.62 -0.15
CA ASP A 48 9.86 -9.17 -0.40
C ASP A 48 9.46 -8.89 -1.85
N ARG A 49 9.52 -9.93 -2.70
CA ARG A 49 9.10 -9.85 -4.10
C ARG A 49 7.59 -9.96 -4.20
N VAL A 50 6.93 -8.86 -4.56
CA VAL A 50 5.47 -8.81 -4.69
C VAL A 50 5.06 -8.73 -6.13
N THR A 51 4.21 -9.67 -6.53
CA THR A 51 3.53 -9.63 -7.82
C THR A 51 2.43 -8.59 -7.78
N LEU A 52 2.51 -7.62 -8.69
CA LEU A 52 1.52 -6.56 -8.82
C LEU A 52 0.32 -7.07 -9.62
N ASN A 53 -0.88 -6.80 -9.11
CA ASN A 53 -2.11 -7.02 -9.85
C ASN A 53 -2.34 -5.85 -10.81
N ARG A 54 -3.13 -6.09 -11.87
CA ARG A 54 -3.53 -5.04 -12.82
C ARG A 54 -4.20 -3.86 -12.09
N GLY A 55 -3.80 -2.65 -12.44
CA GLY A 55 -4.19 -1.41 -11.78
C GLY A 55 -3.12 -0.84 -10.84
N THR A 56 -3.51 0.18 -10.07
CA THR A 56 -2.60 0.85 -9.13
C THR A 56 -2.53 0.13 -7.79
N ASN A 57 -1.32 -0.25 -7.41
CA ASN A 57 -0.98 -0.89 -6.15
C ASN A 57 -0.23 0.12 -5.28
N TYR A 58 -0.68 0.26 -4.03
CA TYR A 58 -0.14 1.21 -3.07
C TYR A 58 0.57 0.46 -1.95
N PHE A 59 1.76 0.90 -1.60
CA PHE A 59 2.56 0.33 -0.53
C PHE A 59 3.10 1.46 0.35
N ILE A 60 3.00 1.34 1.67
CA ILE A 60 3.54 2.32 2.62
C ILE A 60 4.34 1.61 3.71
N CYS A 61 5.37 2.22 4.25
CA CYS A 61 5.99 1.70 5.47
C CYS A 61 5.16 2.08 6.70
N SER A 62 4.82 1.10 7.54
CA SER A 62 4.05 1.33 8.78
C SER A 62 4.88 1.77 10.00
N ILE A 63 6.19 1.97 9.85
CA ILE A 63 7.03 2.53 10.90
C ILE A 63 6.71 4.03 11.03
N PRO A 64 6.46 4.52 12.25
CA PRO A 64 6.25 5.94 12.50
C PRO A 64 7.37 6.81 11.90
N GLY A 65 7.01 7.84 11.14
CA GLY A 65 7.97 8.74 10.50
C GLY A 65 8.44 8.28 9.13
N HIS A 66 8.57 6.97 8.85
CA HIS A 66 9.11 6.50 7.56
C HIS A 66 8.20 6.87 6.38
N CYS A 67 6.89 6.66 6.49
CA CYS A 67 5.97 7.02 5.41
C CYS A 67 5.89 8.54 5.20
N GLN A 68 5.92 9.34 6.28
CA GLN A 68 5.96 10.79 6.21
C GLN A 68 7.26 11.29 5.56
N SER A 69 8.39 10.62 5.82
CA SER A 69 9.69 10.87 5.18
C SER A 69 9.76 10.41 3.72
N GLY A 70 8.68 9.85 3.15
CA GLY A 70 8.61 9.47 1.74
C GLY A 70 8.76 7.97 1.47
N MET A 71 8.82 7.11 2.49
CA MET A 71 8.86 5.65 2.33
C MET A 71 7.47 5.08 1.99
N LYS A 72 7.03 5.39 0.77
CA LYS A 72 5.76 4.97 0.18
C LYS A 72 5.91 4.82 -1.33
N ILE A 73 5.27 3.80 -1.90
CA ILE A 73 5.41 3.41 -3.30
C ILE A 73 4.02 3.26 -3.91
N ALA A 74 3.76 3.94 -5.02
CA ALA A 74 2.57 3.78 -5.83
C ALA A 74 3.01 3.24 -7.20
N VAL A 75 2.59 2.03 -7.54
CA VAL A 75 2.95 1.40 -8.82
C VAL A 75 1.69 1.01 -9.56
N THR A 76 1.57 1.50 -10.79
CA THR A 76 0.49 1.11 -11.70
C THR A 76 1.00 0.02 -12.64
N ALA A 77 0.39 -1.16 -12.56
CA ALA A 77 0.65 -2.24 -13.51
C ALA A 77 -0.48 -2.26 -14.56
N ALA A 78 -0.14 -2.12 -15.84
CA ALA A 78 -1.09 -2.16 -16.96
C ALA A 78 -1.11 -3.56 -17.61
#